data_AF-A0A975VCJ7-F1
#
_entry.id   AF-A0A975VCJ7-F1
#
_cell.length_a   1.000
_cell.length_b   1.000
_cell.length_c   1.000
_cell.angle_alpha   90.00
_cell.angle_beta   90.00
_cell.angle_gamma   90.00
#
_symmetry.space_group_name_H-M   'P 1'
#
loop_
_entity.id
_entity.type
_entity.pdbx_description
1 polymer ?
#
loop_
_entity_poly.entity_id
_entity_poly.type
_entity_poly.pdbx_seq_one_letter_code
_entity_poly.pdbx_strand_id
1 'polypeptide(L)'
;MEQLMQFANSAPQHVDPIVAAAVSSFGFVYIHPFMDGNGRLSRFLFHHALCLSGQLTHGMLLPVSVAMKRNEERYLETLRNFSAKVRERWSVRWIDGDEFDIRFNADDTIYRYWDATNAVEFGFQMAEQALQVDLRQETVFLMRYDRLHRATDQRFDVRGDVLSELVRFTLLNDGKVSKRRREQYQGRVPDALFDFLEEAAARDKSDENPARPEGRH
;
A
#
# COMPACT_ATOMS: atom_id res chain seq x y z
N MET A 1 24.55 -8.56 -5.38
CA MET A 1 23.49 -8.02 -6.26
C MET A 1 23.09 -9.03 -7.34
N GLU A 2 24.03 -9.58 -8.12
CA GLU A 2 23.72 -10.55 -9.20
C GLU A 2 22.85 -11.73 -8.75
N GLN A 3 23.21 -12.39 -7.64
CA GLN A 3 22.44 -13.52 -7.10
C GLN A 3 21.00 -13.13 -6.71
N LEU A 4 20.82 -11.94 -6.13
CA LEU A 4 19.49 -11.43 -5.78
C LEU A 4 18.66 -11.15 -7.05
N MET A 5 19.28 -10.60 -8.09
CA MET A 5 18.60 -10.38 -9.38
C MET A 5 18.19 -11.69 -10.02
N GLN A 6 19.08 -12.69 -10.04
CA GLN A 6 18.78 -14.02 -10.55
C GLN A 6 17.60 -14.64 -9.79
N PHE A 7 17.60 -14.55 -8.46
CA PHE A 7 16.50 -15.00 -7.62
C PHE A 7 15.20 -14.25 -7.96
N ALA A 8 15.21 -12.92 -7.96
CA ALA A 8 14.02 -12.10 -8.19
C ALA A 8 13.35 -12.36 -9.55
N ASN A 9 14.14 -12.70 -10.58
CA ASN A 9 13.64 -12.95 -11.93
C ASN A 9 13.08 -14.38 -12.14
N SER A 10 13.44 -15.34 -11.28
CA SER A 10 13.11 -16.76 -11.47
C SER A 10 12.25 -17.35 -10.35
N ALA A 11 12.51 -16.97 -9.09
CA ALA A 11 11.83 -17.50 -7.92
C ALA A 11 10.30 -17.31 -7.91
N PRO A 12 9.72 -16.19 -8.42
CA PRO A 12 8.27 -16.03 -8.43
C PRO A 12 7.48 -17.11 -9.20
N GLN A 13 8.15 -17.90 -10.05
CA GLN A 13 7.54 -19.01 -10.80
C GLN A 13 7.67 -20.37 -10.11
N HIS A 14 8.51 -20.48 -9.07
CA HIS A 14 8.87 -21.75 -8.43
C HIS A 14 8.63 -21.78 -6.93
N VAL A 15 8.42 -20.61 -6.32
CA VAL A 15 8.21 -20.41 -4.89
C VAL A 15 6.92 -19.63 -4.72
N ASP A 16 6.31 -19.70 -3.53
CA ASP A 16 5.18 -18.85 -3.18
C ASP A 16 5.47 -17.37 -3.54
N PRO A 17 4.55 -16.67 -4.23
CA PRO A 17 4.79 -15.32 -4.73
C PRO A 17 5.13 -14.31 -3.63
N ILE A 18 4.51 -14.44 -2.46
CA ILE A 18 4.74 -13.53 -1.33
C ILE A 18 6.10 -13.80 -0.71
N VAL A 19 6.51 -15.07 -0.63
CA VAL A 19 7.85 -15.44 -0.19
C VAL A 19 8.91 -14.85 -1.14
N ALA A 20 8.76 -15.08 -2.45
CA ALA A 20 9.67 -14.55 -3.46
C ALA A 20 9.73 -13.00 -3.39
N ALA A 21 8.56 -12.36 -3.30
CA ALA A 21 8.45 -10.91 -3.19
C ALA A 21 9.13 -10.35 -1.94
N ALA A 22 8.91 -10.97 -0.77
CA ALA A 22 9.51 -10.55 0.49
C ALA A 22 11.04 -10.68 0.45
N VAL A 23 11.56 -11.82 0.00
CA VAL A 23 13.01 -12.05 -0.08
C VAL A 23 13.66 -11.07 -1.07
N SER A 24 13.07 -10.87 -2.24
CA SER A 24 13.57 -9.88 -3.22
C SER A 24 13.53 -8.45 -2.67
N SER A 25 12.44 -8.07 -2.02
CA SER A 25 12.21 -6.71 -1.51
C SER A 25 13.14 -6.36 -0.35
N PHE A 26 13.22 -7.22 0.66
CA PHE A 26 14.06 -6.99 1.86
C PHE A 26 15.53 -7.22 1.55
N GLY A 27 15.87 -8.26 0.77
CA GLY A 27 17.23 -8.52 0.31
C GLY A 27 17.81 -7.31 -0.43
N PHE A 28 17.01 -6.66 -1.27
CA PHE A 28 17.41 -5.44 -1.97
C PHE A 28 17.72 -4.28 -1.01
N VAL A 29 16.91 -4.10 0.03
CA VAL A 29 17.13 -3.04 1.03
C VAL A 29 18.38 -3.28 1.85
N TYR A 30 18.71 -4.54 2.18
CA TYR A 30 19.94 -4.85 2.90
C TYR A 30 21.19 -4.61 2.06
N ILE A 31 21.14 -4.85 0.74
CA ILE A 31 22.25 -4.52 -0.17
C ILE A 31 22.42 -3.00 -0.31
N HIS A 32 21.31 -2.26 -0.34
CA HIS A 32 21.27 -0.79 -0.43
C HIS A 32 22.19 -0.19 -1.53
N PRO A 33 22.04 -0.59 -2.81
CA PRO A 33 23.01 -0.28 -3.86
C PRO A 33 22.98 1.18 -4.37
N PHE A 34 21.94 1.95 -4.06
CA PHE A 34 21.79 3.34 -4.51
C PHE A 34 21.95 4.34 -3.36
N MET A 35 22.27 5.60 -3.69
CA MET A 35 22.37 6.68 -2.70
C MET A 35 21.01 7.08 -2.11
N ASP A 36 19.95 7.06 -2.92
CA ASP A 36 18.57 7.30 -2.53
C ASP A 36 17.64 6.39 -3.36
N GLY A 37 16.41 6.22 -2.91
CA GLY A 37 15.35 5.52 -3.64
C GLY A 37 15.24 4.03 -3.31
N ASN A 38 16.13 3.48 -2.47
CA ASN A 38 16.13 2.05 -2.18
C ASN A 38 14.79 1.55 -1.59
N GLY A 39 14.17 2.32 -0.69
CA GLY A 39 12.86 1.97 -0.14
C GLY A 39 11.73 2.02 -1.18
N ARG A 40 11.79 2.95 -2.14
CA ARG A 40 10.81 3.04 -3.25
C ARG A 40 10.96 1.83 -4.17
N LEU A 41 12.19 1.51 -4.56
CA LEU A 41 12.48 0.39 -5.44
C LEU A 41 12.23 -0.96 -4.77
N SER A 42 12.51 -1.10 -3.48
CA SER A 42 12.18 -2.28 -2.68
C SER A 42 10.68 -2.59 -2.69
N ARG A 43 9.83 -1.59 -2.45
CA ARG A 43 8.36 -1.76 -2.53
C ARG A 43 7.90 -2.09 -3.94
N PHE A 44 8.54 -1.50 -4.95
CA PHE A 44 8.29 -1.84 -6.35
C PHE A 44 8.67 -3.30 -6.65
N LEU A 45 9.82 -3.78 -6.18
CA LEU A 45 10.28 -5.17 -6.38
C LEU A 45 9.33 -6.18 -5.74
N PHE A 46 8.80 -5.88 -4.56
CA PHE A 46 7.77 -6.72 -3.93
C PHE A 46 6.58 -6.89 -4.88
N HIS A 47 6.06 -5.76 -5.36
CA HIS A 47 4.92 -5.75 -6.26
C HIS A 47 5.22 -6.43 -7.61
N HIS A 48 6.40 -6.17 -8.17
CA HIS A 48 6.85 -6.76 -9.42
C HIS A 48 6.93 -8.29 -9.33
N ALA A 49 7.46 -8.83 -8.23
CA ALA A 49 7.52 -10.28 -8.00
C ALA A 49 6.12 -10.91 -7.94
N LEU A 50 5.14 -10.25 -7.30
CA LEU A 50 3.75 -10.73 -7.31
C LEU A 50 3.18 -10.76 -8.74
N CYS A 51 3.44 -9.74 -9.55
CA CYS A 51 3.00 -9.71 -10.94
C CYS A 51 3.65 -10.81 -11.80
N LEU A 52 4.96 -11.07 -11.60
CA LEU A 52 5.68 -12.11 -12.31
C LEU A 52 5.20 -13.53 -11.99
N SER A 53 4.57 -13.74 -10.83
CA SER A 53 4.07 -15.06 -10.45
C SER A 53 2.90 -15.57 -11.30
N GLY A 54 2.20 -14.67 -11.99
CA GLY A 54 0.98 -15.01 -12.75
C GLY A 54 -0.22 -15.43 -11.91
N GLN A 55 -0.12 -15.41 -10.57
CA GLN A 55 -1.20 -15.81 -9.66
C GLN A 55 -2.28 -14.73 -9.48
N LEU A 56 -1.97 -13.48 -9.85
CA LEU A 56 -2.92 -12.38 -9.83
C LEU A 56 -3.79 -12.40 -11.08
N THR A 57 -5.00 -12.96 -10.95
CA THR A 57 -5.96 -13.02 -12.06
C THR A 57 -6.51 -11.64 -12.43
N HIS A 58 -6.94 -11.48 -13.70
CA HIS A 58 -7.63 -10.28 -14.21
C HIS A 58 -6.87 -8.95 -14.09
N GLY A 59 -5.53 -8.99 -14.01
CA GLY A 59 -4.73 -7.77 -13.82
C GLY A 59 -4.93 -7.14 -12.44
N MET A 60 -5.41 -7.91 -11.46
CA MET A 60 -5.58 -7.45 -10.09
C MET A 60 -4.23 -7.03 -9.51
N LEU A 61 -4.13 -5.78 -9.05
CA LEU A 61 -2.94 -5.26 -8.40
C LEU A 61 -3.19 -5.17 -6.90
N LEU A 62 -2.44 -5.96 -6.12
CA LEU A 62 -2.47 -5.84 -4.66
C LEU A 62 -1.70 -4.58 -4.24
N PRO A 63 -2.32 -3.61 -3.54
CA PRO A 63 -1.67 -2.38 -3.09
C PRO A 63 -0.79 -2.60 -1.85
N VAL A 64 0.08 -3.63 -1.90
CA VAL A 64 0.95 -4.02 -0.76
C VAL A 64 1.85 -2.86 -0.32
N SER A 65 2.28 -2.01 -1.25
CA SER A 65 3.07 -0.82 -0.94
C SER A 65 2.33 0.18 -0.04
N VAL A 66 1.01 0.29 -0.17
CA VAL A 66 0.15 1.12 0.67
C VAL A 66 0.05 0.49 2.06
N ALA A 67 -0.19 -0.83 2.13
CA ALA A 67 -0.23 -1.56 3.38
C ALA A 67 1.11 -1.45 4.16
N MET A 68 2.24 -1.64 3.47
CA MET A 68 3.58 -1.46 4.05
C MET A 68 3.80 -0.03 4.56
N LYS A 69 3.37 0.99 3.81
CA LYS A 69 3.50 2.39 4.22
C LYS A 69 2.67 2.70 5.47
N ARG A 70 1.48 2.12 5.61
CA ARG A 70 0.67 2.25 6.83
C ARG A 70 1.29 1.55 8.04
N ASN A 71 2.10 0.52 7.80
CA ASN A 71 2.79 -0.26 8.83
C ASN A 71 4.30 0.03 8.86
N GLU A 72 4.69 1.29 8.63
CA GLU A 72 6.10 1.68 8.50
C GLU A 72 6.95 1.30 9.72
N GLU A 73 6.42 1.45 10.93
CA GLU A 73 7.13 1.07 12.15
C GLU A 73 7.47 -0.43 12.18
N ARG A 74 6.51 -1.28 11.83
CA ARG A 74 6.67 -2.74 11.77
C ARG A 74 7.60 -3.16 10.63
N TYR A 75 7.56 -2.45 9.52
CA TYR A 75 8.49 -2.63 8.42
C TYR A 75 9.94 -2.34 8.87
N LEU A 76 10.17 -1.22 9.57
CA LEU A 76 11.47 -0.86 10.12
C LEU A 76 11.94 -1.84 11.22
N GLU A 77 11.02 -2.33 12.04
CA GLU A 77 11.31 -3.40 13.01
C GLU A 77 11.76 -4.69 12.32
N THR A 78 11.03 -5.12 11.28
CA THR A 78 11.38 -6.31 10.48
C THR A 78 12.78 -6.17 9.87
N LEU A 79 13.12 -4.98 9.35
CA LEU A 79 14.47 -4.70 8.86
C LEU A 79 15.53 -4.82 9.96
N ARG A 80 15.25 -4.24 11.14
CA ARG A 80 16.16 -4.24 12.31
C ARG A 80 16.40 -5.64 12.86
N ASN A 81 15.42 -6.54 12.81
CA ASN A 81 15.54 -7.91 13.33
C ASN A 81 16.73 -8.68 12.73
N PHE A 82 17.06 -8.40 11.46
CA PHE A 82 18.25 -8.93 10.80
C PHE A 82 19.43 -7.96 10.89
N SER A 83 19.23 -6.68 10.54
CA SER A 83 20.33 -5.73 10.37
C SER A 83 21.06 -5.39 11.67
N ALA A 84 20.39 -5.39 12.82
CA ALA A 84 21.02 -5.15 14.12
C ALA A 84 22.02 -6.26 14.46
N LYS A 85 21.60 -7.53 14.28
CA LYS A 85 22.47 -8.70 14.49
C LYS A 85 23.68 -8.65 13.56
N VAL A 86 23.47 -8.30 12.28
CA VAL A 86 24.57 -8.13 11.33
C VAL A 86 25.50 -7.01 11.77
N ARG A 87 24.97 -5.86 12.22
CA ARG A 87 25.76 -4.70 12.63
C ARG A 87 26.71 -5.01 13.78
N GLU A 88 26.29 -5.82 14.75
CA GLU A 88 27.12 -6.26 15.89
C GLU A 88 28.37 -7.03 15.45
N ARG A 89 28.33 -7.67 14.28
CA ARG A 89 29.47 -8.41 13.72
C ARG A 89 30.46 -7.51 12.99
N TRP A 90 30.12 -6.26 12.73
CA TRP A 90 31.00 -5.29 12.07
C TRP A 90 31.67 -4.37 13.09
N SER A 91 33.00 -4.40 13.14
CA SER A 91 33.79 -3.34 13.75
C SER A 91 34.07 -2.26 12.72
N VAL A 92 33.74 -1.01 13.05
CA VAL A 92 34.07 0.17 12.24
C VAL A 92 34.80 1.13 13.15
N ARG A 93 36.06 1.42 12.84
CA ARG A 93 36.86 2.43 13.55
C ARG A 93 37.25 3.51 12.57
N TRP A 94 36.96 4.75 12.90
CA TRP A 94 37.46 5.91 12.16
C TRP A 94 38.94 6.11 12.49
N ILE A 95 39.77 6.36 11.46
CA ILE A 95 41.21 6.60 11.61
C ILE A 95 41.50 8.09 11.45
N ASP A 96 41.29 8.63 10.24
CA ASP A 96 41.41 10.05 9.91
C ASP A 96 40.69 10.35 8.58
N GLY A 97 40.19 11.57 8.39
CA GLY A 97 39.47 11.97 7.17
C GLY A 97 38.36 10.98 6.76
N ASP A 98 38.48 10.42 5.56
CA ASP A 98 37.58 9.40 4.99
C ASP A 98 38.10 7.96 5.20
N GLU A 99 39.13 7.76 6.02
CA GLU A 99 39.75 6.46 6.27
C GLU A 99 39.10 5.74 7.46
N PHE A 100 38.62 4.52 7.20
CA PHE A 100 37.97 3.67 8.20
C PHE A 100 38.60 2.27 8.21
N ASP A 101 38.93 1.76 9.40
CA ASP A 101 39.20 0.34 9.62
C ASP A 101 37.86 -0.39 9.81
N ILE A 102 37.47 -1.13 8.77
CA ILE A 102 36.22 -1.88 8.71
C ILE A 102 36.56 -3.38 8.73
N ARG A 103 36.13 -4.07 9.79
CA ARG A 103 36.37 -5.52 9.95
C ARG A 103 35.07 -6.25 10.25
N PHE A 104 34.86 -7.35 9.54
CA PHE A 104 33.79 -8.29 9.82
C PHE A 104 34.31 -9.41 10.73
N ASN A 105 33.74 -9.52 11.92
CA ASN A 105 34.18 -10.42 13.00
C ASN A 105 33.27 -11.64 13.12
N ALA A 106 32.91 -12.25 12.01
CA ALA A 106 32.12 -13.48 11.95
C ALA A 106 32.40 -14.21 10.64
N ASP A 107 31.84 -15.41 10.49
CA ASP A 107 31.85 -16.12 9.22
C ASP A 107 30.67 -15.69 8.33
N ASP A 108 30.68 -16.09 7.06
CA ASP A 108 29.70 -15.69 6.05
C ASP A 108 28.30 -16.34 6.23
N THR A 109 28.15 -17.28 7.17
CA THR A 109 26.89 -18.01 7.44
C THR A 109 25.69 -17.09 7.65
N ILE A 110 25.85 -15.94 8.31
CA ILE A 110 24.72 -15.03 8.55
C ILE A 110 24.14 -14.47 7.24
N TYR A 111 24.97 -14.33 6.21
CA TYR A 111 24.52 -13.90 4.88
C TYR A 111 24.10 -15.08 4.02
N ARG A 112 24.82 -16.20 4.11
CA ARG A 112 24.58 -17.41 3.31
C ARG A 112 23.29 -18.13 3.70
N TYR A 113 22.95 -18.12 4.98
CA TYR A 113 21.75 -18.74 5.55
C TYR A 113 20.89 -17.68 6.23
N TRP A 114 20.61 -16.60 5.49
CA TRP A 114 19.72 -15.55 5.98
C TRP A 114 18.33 -16.12 6.28
N ASP A 115 17.94 -16.05 7.56
CA ASP A 115 16.58 -16.32 8.01
C ASP A 115 15.65 -15.14 7.65
N ALA A 116 14.90 -15.32 6.56
CA ALA A 116 13.95 -14.35 6.05
C ALA A 116 12.54 -14.49 6.67
N THR A 117 12.34 -15.32 7.71
CA THR A 117 11.01 -15.63 8.27
C THR A 117 10.23 -14.37 8.62
N ASN A 118 10.85 -13.43 9.35
CA ASN A 118 10.19 -12.17 9.73
C ASN A 118 9.77 -11.32 8.52
N ALA A 119 10.61 -11.29 7.47
CA ALA A 119 10.31 -10.54 6.24
C ALA A 119 9.14 -11.17 5.47
N VAL A 120 9.10 -12.50 5.43
CA VAL A 120 8.04 -13.27 4.79
C VAL A 120 6.73 -13.12 5.55
N GLU A 121 6.73 -13.30 6.87
CA GLU A 121 5.54 -13.11 7.73
C GLU A 121 4.96 -11.70 7.59
N PHE A 122 5.83 -10.68 7.63
CA PHE A 122 5.42 -9.32 7.36
C PHE A 122 4.81 -9.17 5.96
N GLY A 123 5.43 -9.77 4.93
CA GLY A 123 4.91 -9.78 3.56
C GLY A 123 3.50 -10.36 3.45
N PHE A 124 3.22 -11.49 4.11
CA PHE A 124 1.89 -12.10 4.14
C PHE A 124 0.86 -11.21 4.83
N GLN A 125 1.20 -10.62 5.96
CA GLN A 125 0.30 -9.71 6.68
C GLN A 125 -0.01 -8.46 5.84
N MET A 126 0.96 -7.93 5.10
CA MET A 126 0.73 -6.78 4.22
C MET A 126 -0.12 -7.17 3.01
N ALA A 127 0.07 -8.37 2.46
CA ALA A 127 -0.78 -8.88 1.38
C ALA A 127 -2.23 -9.10 1.86
N GLU A 128 -2.42 -9.66 3.05
CA GLU A 128 -3.73 -9.83 3.67
C GLU A 128 -4.42 -8.49 3.92
N GLN A 129 -3.72 -7.53 4.52
CA GLN A 129 -4.26 -6.19 4.74
C GLN A 129 -4.62 -5.50 3.41
N ALA A 130 -3.74 -5.60 2.40
CA ALA A 130 -3.99 -5.02 1.09
C ALA A 130 -5.23 -5.62 0.42
N LEU A 131 -5.47 -6.93 0.60
CA LEU A 131 -6.63 -7.62 0.05
C LEU A 131 -7.93 -7.33 0.82
N GLN A 132 -7.90 -7.47 2.15
CA GLN A 132 -9.09 -7.45 2.98
C GLN A 132 -9.56 -6.04 3.31
N VAL A 133 -8.62 -5.10 3.45
CA VAL A 133 -8.89 -3.72 3.87
C VAL A 133 -8.79 -2.78 2.67
N ASP A 134 -7.62 -2.68 2.05
CA ASP A 134 -7.38 -1.63 1.06
C ASP A 134 -8.19 -1.83 -0.22
N LEU A 135 -8.12 -3.00 -0.84
CA LEU A 135 -8.90 -3.29 -2.05
C LEU A 135 -10.41 -3.29 -1.81
N ARG A 136 -10.85 -3.79 -0.66
CA ARG A 136 -12.28 -3.78 -0.30
C ARG A 136 -12.79 -2.36 -0.13
N GLN A 137 -12.07 -1.53 0.62
CA GLN A 137 -12.44 -0.13 0.83
C GLN A 137 -12.42 0.66 -0.48
N GLU A 138 -11.42 0.43 -1.33
CA GLU A 138 -11.33 1.08 -2.64
C GLU A 138 -12.49 0.67 -3.56
N THR A 139 -12.81 -0.63 -3.60
CA THR A 139 -13.94 -1.14 -4.40
C THR A 139 -15.26 -0.51 -3.95
N VAL A 140 -15.50 -0.47 -2.63
CA VAL A 140 -16.67 0.21 -2.07
C VAL A 140 -16.67 1.69 -2.45
N PHE A 141 -15.55 2.39 -2.27
CA PHE A 141 -15.44 3.80 -2.62
C PHE A 141 -15.78 4.07 -4.09
N LEU A 142 -15.24 3.28 -5.03
CA LEU A 142 -15.50 3.42 -6.46
C LEU A 142 -16.97 3.14 -6.81
N MET A 143 -17.56 2.09 -6.23
CA MET A 143 -18.99 1.81 -6.44
C MET A 143 -19.89 2.96 -5.98
N ARG A 144 -19.58 3.52 -4.81
CA ARG A 144 -20.31 4.66 -4.23
C ARG A 144 -20.10 5.93 -5.05
N TYR A 145 -18.88 6.15 -5.52
CA TYR A 145 -18.54 7.24 -6.44
C TYR A 145 -19.36 7.15 -7.73
N ASP A 146 -19.35 6.01 -8.41
CA ASP A 146 -20.07 5.84 -9.67
C ASP A 146 -21.59 5.97 -9.50
N ARG A 147 -22.13 5.51 -8.37
CA ARG A 147 -23.56 5.64 -8.06
C ARG A 147 -23.93 7.09 -7.81
N LEU A 148 -23.19 7.78 -6.94
CA LEU A 148 -23.44 9.18 -6.61
C LEU A 148 -23.26 10.08 -7.83
N HIS A 149 -22.19 9.88 -8.60
CA HIS A 149 -21.93 10.60 -9.83
C HIS A 149 -23.10 10.43 -10.82
N ARG A 150 -23.51 9.20 -11.14
CA ARG A 150 -24.63 8.96 -12.06
C ARG A 150 -25.95 9.55 -11.57
N ALA A 151 -26.25 9.43 -10.28
CA ALA A 151 -27.49 9.96 -9.71
C ALA A 151 -27.56 11.49 -9.80
N THR A 152 -26.43 12.17 -9.59
CA THR A 152 -26.35 13.64 -9.69
C THR A 152 -26.37 14.10 -11.14
N ASP A 153 -25.61 13.44 -12.03
CA ASP A 153 -25.55 13.76 -13.46
C ASP A 153 -26.91 13.64 -14.15
N GLN A 154 -27.73 12.66 -13.74
CA GLN A 154 -29.10 12.50 -14.25
C GLN A 154 -30.07 13.61 -13.83
N ARG A 155 -29.75 14.37 -12.76
CA ARG A 155 -30.65 15.35 -12.17
C ARG A 155 -30.21 16.79 -12.37
N PHE A 156 -28.92 17.03 -12.55
CA PHE A 156 -28.35 18.36 -12.68
C PHE A 156 -27.39 18.41 -13.87
N ASP A 157 -27.61 19.36 -14.76
CA ASP A 157 -26.70 19.64 -15.87
C ASP A 157 -25.53 20.49 -15.37
N VAL A 158 -24.41 19.83 -15.08
CA VAL A 158 -23.20 20.43 -14.52
C VAL A 158 -22.00 19.96 -15.30
N ARG A 159 -21.00 20.83 -15.45
CA ARG A 159 -19.72 20.48 -16.08
C ARG A 159 -19.11 19.25 -15.38
N GLY A 160 -18.81 18.20 -16.14
CA GLY A 160 -18.45 16.89 -15.59
C GLY A 160 -17.23 16.87 -14.65
N ASP A 161 -16.26 17.77 -14.86
CA ASP A 161 -15.11 17.93 -13.97
C ASP A 161 -15.49 18.52 -12.61
N VAL A 162 -16.40 19.51 -12.59
CA VAL A 162 -16.96 20.10 -11.35
C VAL A 162 -17.78 19.06 -10.60
N LEU A 163 -18.62 18.31 -11.31
CA LEU A 163 -19.39 17.21 -10.72
C LEU A 163 -18.48 16.16 -10.10
N SER A 164 -17.49 15.69 -10.86
CA SER A 164 -16.48 14.74 -10.39
C SER A 164 -15.77 15.21 -9.13
N GLU A 165 -15.44 16.50 -9.05
CA GLU A 165 -14.80 17.11 -7.88
C GLU A 165 -15.73 17.13 -6.65
N LEU A 166 -16.98 17.55 -6.83
CA LEU A 166 -17.97 17.64 -5.77
C LEU A 166 -18.35 16.26 -5.22
N VAL A 167 -18.56 15.27 -6.08
CA VAL A 167 -18.81 13.87 -5.68
C VAL A 167 -17.63 13.35 -4.85
N ARG A 168 -16.40 13.53 -5.33
CA ARG A 168 -15.19 13.10 -4.61
C ARG A 168 -15.08 13.77 -3.23
N PHE A 169 -15.28 15.09 -3.14
CA PHE A 169 -15.21 15.80 -1.86
C PHE A 169 -16.31 15.36 -0.90
N THR A 170 -17.51 15.11 -1.40
CA THR A 170 -18.63 14.63 -0.60
C THR A 170 -18.30 13.29 0.04
N LEU A 171 -17.81 12.32 -0.74
CA LEU A 171 -17.45 11.00 -0.22
C LEU A 171 -16.25 11.03 0.74
N LEU A 172 -15.23 11.84 0.44
CA LEU A 172 -14.07 12.01 1.33
C LEU A 172 -14.40 12.71 2.65
N ASN A 173 -15.48 13.51 2.68
CA ASN A 173 -15.93 14.23 3.86
C ASN A 173 -17.19 13.58 4.46
N ASP A 174 -17.18 12.25 4.55
CA ASP A 174 -18.20 11.43 5.20
C ASP A 174 -19.64 11.63 4.66
N GLY A 175 -19.76 11.95 3.37
CA GLY A 175 -21.04 12.20 2.72
C GLY A 175 -21.53 13.65 2.86
N LYS A 176 -20.68 14.60 3.27
CA LYS A 176 -21.05 16.01 3.46
C LYS A 176 -20.26 16.96 2.58
N VAL A 177 -20.89 18.02 2.09
CA VAL A 177 -20.19 19.12 1.41
C VAL A 177 -19.82 20.17 2.45
N SER A 178 -18.52 20.43 2.64
CA SER A 178 -18.08 21.45 3.59
C SER A 178 -18.53 22.86 3.18
N LYS A 179 -18.76 23.75 4.17
CA LYS A 179 -19.18 25.15 3.92
C LYS A 179 -18.28 25.87 2.92
N ARG A 180 -16.96 25.74 3.10
CA ARG A 180 -15.95 26.29 2.18
C ARG A 180 -16.14 25.82 0.74
N ARG A 181 -16.51 24.55 0.52
CA ARG A 181 -16.76 24.03 -0.84
C ARG A 181 -18.08 24.55 -1.39
N ARG A 182 -19.15 24.63 -0.58
CA ARG A 182 -20.41 25.25 -1.00
C ARG A 182 -20.18 26.70 -1.48
N GLU A 183 -19.46 27.50 -0.70
CA GLU A 183 -19.08 28.87 -1.07
C GLU A 183 -18.23 28.92 -2.34
N GLN A 184 -17.25 28.02 -2.50
CA GLN A 184 -16.36 27.98 -3.67
C GLN A 184 -17.09 27.73 -5.00
N TYR A 185 -18.14 26.90 -5.00
CA TYR A 185 -18.92 26.57 -6.20
C TYR A 185 -20.27 27.30 -6.26
N GLN A 186 -20.52 28.23 -5.33
CA GLN A 186 -21.73 29.03 -5.32
C GLN A 186 -21.89 29.80 -6.63
N GLY A 187 -23.09 29.75 -7.22
CA GLY A 187 -23.37 30.37 -8.52
C GLY A 187 -22.78 29.65 -9.73
N ARG A 188 -21.92 28.63 -9.55
CA ARG A 188 -21.44 27.74 -10.63
C ARG A 188 -22.26 26.46 -10.75
N VAL A 189 -22.92 26.05 -9.68
CA VAL A 189 -23.84 24.91 -9.64
C VAL A 189 -25.12 25.32 -8.90
N PRO A 190 -26.25 24.66 -9.16
CA PRO A 190 -27.48 24.90 -8.41
C PRO A 190 -27.30 24.54 -6.93
N ASP A 191 -27.79 25.38 -6.00
CA ASP A 191 -27.63 25.10 -4.55
C ASP A 191 -28.26 23.75 -4.14
N ALA A 192 -29.37 23.38 -4.77
CA ALA A 192 -30.05 22.09 -4.57
C ALA A 192 -29.18 20.87 -4.90
N LEU A 193 -28.10 21.03 -5.68
CA LEU A 193 -27.15 19.96 -5.96
C LEU A 193 -26.39 19.55 -4.70
N PHE A 194 -26.00 20.50 -3.84
CA PHE A 194 -25.26 20.19 -2.63
C PHE A 194 -26.11 19.35 -1.67
N ASP A 195 -27.37 19.72 -1.49
CA ASP A 195 -28.29 18.99 -0.61
C ASP A 195 -28.59 17.61 -1.19
N PHE A 196 -28.79 17.51 -2.50
CA PHE A 196 -28.96 16.22 -3.17
C PHE A 196 -27.74 15.30 -3.00
N LEU A 197 -26.52 15.83 -3.14
CA LEU A 197 -25.29 15.05 -2.93
C LEU A 197 -25.23 14.45 -1.52
N GLU A 198 -25.55 15.24 -0.50
CA GLU A 198 -25.52 14.80 0.89
C GLU A 198 -26.62 13.76 1.18
N GLU A 199 -27.83 13.98 0.68
CA GLU A 199 -28.95 13.04 0.80
C GLU A 199 -28.65 11.70 0.10
N ALA A 200 -28.16 11.76 -1.14
CA ALA A 200 -27.84 10.57 -1.91
C ALA A 200 -26.69 9.78 -1.27
N ALA A 201 -25.65 10.47 -0.78
CA ALA A 201 -24.55 9.84 -0.05
C ALA A 201 -24.98 9.21 1.28
N ALA A 202 -25.99 9.78 1.96
CA ALA A 202 -26.54 9.24 3.20
C ALA A 202 -27.38 7.97 2.96
N ARG A 203 -28.22 7.95 1.91
CA ARG A 203 -29.02 6.77 1.54
C ARG A 203 -28.13 5.58 1.15
N ASP A 204 -27.07 5.88 0.43
CA ASP A 204 -26.09 4.89 0.01
C ASP A 204 -25.38 4.21 1.19
N LYS A 205 -25.10 4.96 2.28
CA LYS A 205 -24.57 4.39 3.53
C LYS A 205 -25.56 3.49 4.26
N SER A 206 -26.86 3.80 4.24
CA SER A 206 -27.87 2.99 4.93
C SER A 206 -28.09 1.63 4.27
N ASP A 207 -27.91 1.53 2.95
CA ASP A 207 -28.08 0.27 2.20
C ASP A 207 -26.92 -0.73 2.43
N GLU A 208 -25.75 -0.30 2.89
CA GLU A 208 -24.62 -1.17 3.25
C GLU A 208 -24.76 -1.86 4.62
N ASN A 209 -25.70 -1.41 5.46
CA ASN A 209 -25.94 -1.97 6.79
C ASN A 209 -27.32 -2.64 6.91
N PRO A 210 -27.64 -3.70 6.13
CA PRO A 210 -28.78 -4.54 6.44
C PRO A 210 -28.38 -5.38 7.66
N ALA A 211 -28.90 -5.02 8.83
CA ALA A 211 -28.85 -5.76 10.09
C ALA A 211 -28.01 -7.06 10.07
N ARG A 212 -26.87 -7.08 10.79
CA ARG A 212 -26.37 -8.34 11.36
C ARG A 212 -27.55 -8.98 12.09
N PRO A 213 -28.03 -10.18 11.72
CA PRO A 213 -28.99 -10.84 12.56
C PRO A 213 -28.25 -11.10 13.88
N GLU A 214 -28.80 -10.57 14.97
CA GLU A 214 -28.41 -10.98 16.31
C GLU A 214 -28.63 -12.48 16.40
N GLY A 215 -27.54 -13.23 16.23
CA GLY A 215 -27.48 -14.66 16.49
C GLY A 215 -27.71 -14.87 17.97
N ARG A 216 -28.98 -15.14 18.30
CA ARG A 216 -29.46 -15.67 19.57
C ARG A 216 -28.66 -16.91 19.99
N HIS A 217 -28.29 -16.90 21.27
CA HIS A 217 -28.02 -18.01 22.21
C HIS A 217 -27.03 -19.10 21.83
#